data_AF-A0A423V8L2-F1
#
_entry.id   AF-A0A423V8L2-F1
#
_cell.length_a   1.000
_cell.length_b   1.000
_cell.length_c   1.000
_cell.angle_alpha   90.00
_cell.angle_beta   90.00
_cell.angle_gamma   90.00
#
_symmetry.space_group_name_H-M   'P 1'
#
loop_
_entity.id
_entity.type
_entity.pdbx_description
1 polymer ?
#
loop_
_entity_poly.entity_id
_entity_poly.type
_entity_poly.pdbx_seq_one_letter_code
_entity_poly.pdbx_strand_id
1 'polypeptide(L)'
;MADKTSQGPFKVIIVGGSVAGLTLANALEKAGIDYVLLEKRDVAPNVGQTIFVLPCTSLVLEQLGISKKLEEIAIPLKTREHWAGHGKDGKADLFCSSDELWRLYQKAQRPARFVDRFRFLSGLYEGIEDKSKIRTREGIVSFTESEHGVTVRTDQGNTYEGSILVGADGVHSETRRQLALSSEDEDPKRSKILSKGFRQGALGAVGSGVSLDFARRGRAHAPFEDGPTEFVLTWSAIDICLTAMSPNHFADDPNRPYLAEGVVNNSYHEKEGLGTISCAGTRGQLIWSVYIPVEHSVYPGRRYGQEDIEAFVKENGHVKFCADYSIGDVYKNVIGANMIAMEENVLPTKWHSGGRVVLVGDAVHKATANLGMGGNLCIDDVCRLVNGLVPMLKENQAPTTEELVKVFSEYERAAKPRALFVNKASAFFCGFETMTAWYAKVTKLIFPWIPSSVKMMVFSIFDGAAPRLSYLPVPVAKFQG
;
A
#
# COMPACT_ATOMS: atom_id res chain seq x y z
N MET A 1 -41.31 -26.98 3.12
CA MET A 1 -39.97 -27.11 3.71
C MET A 1 -39.01 -27.33 2.56
N ALA A 2 -38.39 -26.28 2.05
CA ALA A 2 -37.42 -26.40 0.97
C ALA A 2 -36.13 -27.02 1.53
N ASP A 3 -35.61 -27.96 0.77
CA ASP A 3 -34.49 -28.82 1.10
C ASP A 3 -33.21 -28.00 1.39
N LYS A 4 -32.69 -28.08 2.61
CA LYS A 4 -31.47 -27.37 3.05
C LYS A 4 -30.17 -28.04 2.56
N THR A 5 -30.24 -29.03 1.68
CA THR A 5 -29.11 -29.93 1.38
C THR A 5 -28.34 -29.67 0.07
N SER A 6 -28.65 -28.62 -0.71
CA SER A 6 -27.99 -28.42 -2.01
C SER A 6 -26.87 -27.36 -2.08
N GLN A 7 -26.61 -26.59 -1.01
CA GLN A 7 -25.51 -25.62 -1.04
C GLN A 7 -24.19 -26.28 -0.63
N GLY A 8 -23.24 -26.34 -1.57
CA GLY A 8 -21.87 -26.76 -1.31
C GLY A 8 -21.16 -25.88 -0.27
N PRO A 9 -19.95 -26.25 0.16
CA PRO A 9 -19.21 -25.50 1.20
C PRO A 9 -18.98 -24.04 0.78
N PHE A 10 -19.00 -23.13 1.76
CA PHE A 10 -18.78 -21.70 1.52
C PHE A 10 -17.44 -21.45 0.82
N LYS A 11 -17.50 -20.78 -0.33
CA LYS A 11 -16.34 -20.58 -1.20
C LYS A 11 -16.16 -19.12 -1.58
N VAL A 12 -14.94 -18.62 -1.44
CA VAL A 12 -14.57 -17.24 -1.80
C VAL A 12 -13.88 -17.22 -3.16
N ILE A 13 -14.38 -16.44 -4.11
CA ILE A 13 -13.62 -16.10 -5.33
C ILE A 13 -12.82 -14.84 -5.04
N ILE A 14 -11.50 -14.90 -5.16
CA ILE A 14 -10.58 -13.76 -5.00
C ILE A 14 -10.11 -13.36 -6.39
N VAL A 15 -10.23 -12.09 -6.74
CA VAL A 15 -9.68 -11.56 -8.00
C VAL A 15 -8.51 -10.65 -7.69
N GLY A 16 -7.31 -11.02 -8.14
CA GLY A 16 -6.06 -10.27 -7.98
C GLY A 16 -5.05 -10.96 -7.05
N GLY A 17 -3.96 -11.49 -7.62
CA GLY A 17 -2.85 -12.17 -6.95
C GLY A 17 -1.72 -11.23 -6.51
N SER A 18 -2.09 -10.10 -5.89
CA SER A 18 -1.15 -9.12 -5.33
C SER A 18 -1.19 -9.17 -3.79
N VAL A 19 -0.76 -8.09 -3.10
CA VAL A 19 -0.66 -8.02 -1.64
C VAL A 19 -1.99 -8.41 -0.97
N ALA A 20 -3.10 -7.76 -1.32
CA ALA A 20 -4.40 -8.03 -0.71
C ALA A 20 -4.88 -9.47 -0.97
N GLY A 21 -4.91 -9.91 -2.24
CA GLY A 21 -5.46 -11.23 -2.57
C GLY A 21 -4.61 -12.41 -2.10
N LEU A 22 -3.27 -12.33 -2.16
CA LEU A 22 -2.43 -13.39 -1.62
C LEU A 22 -2.49 -13.44 -0.09
N THR A 23 -2.58 -12.29 0.58
CA THR A 23 -2.81 -12.24 2.04
C THR A 23 -4.16 -12.86 2.39
N LEU A 24 -5.21 -12.55 1.61
CA LEU A 24 -6.55 -13.12 1.81
C LEU A 24 -6.54 -14.65 1.60
N ALA A 25 -5.89 -15.15 0.56
CA ALA A 25 -5.74 -16.59 0.32
C ALA A 25 -5.09 -17.31 1.51
N ASN A 26 -3.96 -16.80 2.01
CA ASN A 26 -3.31 -17.36 3.21
C ASN A 26 -4.23 -17.30 4.44
N ALA A 27 -4.92 -16.16 4.64
CA ALA A 27 -5.82 -16.00 5.78
C ALA A 27 -7.00 -16.99 5.73
N LEU A 28 -7.65 -17.13 4.57
CA LEU A 28 -8.76 -18.07 4.37
C LEU A 28 -8.31 -19.53 4.53
N GLU A 29 -7.12 -19.88 4.02
CA GLU A 29 -6.56 -21.22 4.18
C GLU A 29 -6.30 -21.55 5.66
N LYS A 30 -5.71 -20.63 6.42
CA LYS A 30 -5.55 -20.79 7.88
C LYS A 30 -6.88 -20.82 8.64
N ALA A 31 -7.95 -20.29 8.05
CA ALA A 31 -9.31 -20.37 8.60
C ALA A 31 -10.09 -21.62 8.16
N GLY A 32 -9.56 -22.42 7.23
CA GLY A 32 -10.25 -23.56 6.64
C GLY A 32 -11.43 -23.19 5.73
N ILE A 33 -11.43 -21.98 5.17
CA ILE A 33 -12.48 -21.50 4.25
C ILE A 33 -12.03 -21.79 2.81
N ASP A 34 -12.91 -22.37 2.00
CA ASP A 34 -12.57 -22.68 0.61
C ASP A 34 -12.47 -21.42 -0.25
N TYR A 35 -11.58 -21.43 -1.24
CA TYR A 35 -11.38 -20.30 -2.12
C TYR A 35 -10.77 -20.70 -3.47
N VAL A 36 -10.89 -19.79 -4.43
CA VAL A 36 -10.09 -19.79 -5.66
C VAL A 36 -9.58 -18.38 -5.89
N LEU A 37 -8.30 -18.23 -6.20
CA LEU A 37 -7.69 -16.95 -6.56
C LEU A 37 -7.47 -16.91 -8.06
N LEU A 38 -7.99 -15.87 -8.70
CA LEU A 38 -7.83 -15.58 -10.13
C LEU A 38 -6.88 -14.40 -10.28
N GLU A 39 -5.76 -14.60 -10.96
CA GLU A 39 -4.78 -13.55 -11.28
C GLU A 39 -4.60 -13.47 -12.79
N LYS A 40 -4.74 -12.26 -13.35
CA LYS A 40 -4.66 -12.02 -14.80
C LYS A 40 -3.26 -12.24 -15.40
N ARG A 41 -2.22 -12.26 -14.58
CA ARG A 41 -0.82 -12.48 -14.97
C ARG A 41 -0.23 -13.67 -14.22
N ASP A 42 1.08 -13.81 -14.27
CA ASP A 42 1.82 -14.69 -13.38
C ASP A 42 1.94 -14.00 -11.99
N VAL A 43 1.96 -14.80 -10.91
CA VAL A 43 2.08 -14.27 -9.54
C VAL A 43 3.48 -13.71 -9.31
N ALA A 44 3.56 -12.60 -8.56
CA ALA A 44 4.82 -11.95 -8.20
C ALA A 44 5.70 -11.62 -9.42
N PRO A 45 5.30 -10.68 -10.30
CA PRO A 45 6.19 -10.23 -11.36
C PRO A 45 7.33 -9.39 -10.77
N ASN A 46 8.56 -9.60 -11.27
CA ASN A 46 9.72 -8.79 -10.88
C ASN A 46 9.73 -7.47 -11.66
N VAL A 47 9.24 -6.40 -11.03
CA VAL A 47 9.05 -5.07 -11.66
C VAL A 47 9.77 -3.94 -10.90
N GLY A 48 10.73 -4.25 -10.03
CA GLY A 48 11.55 -3.23 -9.34
C GLY A 48 10.75 -2.29 -8.42
N GLN A 49 9.70 -2.81 -7.77
CA GLN A 49 8.88 -2.06 -6.81
C GLN A 49 9.14 -2.54 -5.38
N THR A 50 8.74 -1.75 -4.39
CA THR A 50 9.06 -2.02 -2.99
C THR A 50 7.85 -1.95 -2.09
N ILE A 51 7.96 -2.59 -0.93
CA ILE A 51 6.96 -2.59 0.12
C ILE A 51 7.63 -2.20 1.43
N PHE A 52 7.07 -1.19 2.09
CA PHE A 52 7.41 -0.85 3.45
C PHE A 52 6.54 -1.68 4.40
N VAL A 53 7.16 -2.55 5.20
CA VAL A 53 6.50 -3.42 6.16
C VAL A 53 6.62 -2.79 7.54
N LEU A 54 5.50 -2.37 8.13
CA LEU A 54 5.45 -1.88 9.50
C LEU A 54 5.38 -3.02 10.54
N PRO A 55 5.60 -2.74 11.83
CA PRO A 55 5.50 -3.74 12.90
C PRO A 55 4.14 -4.46 12.93
N CYS A 56 3.03 -3.76 12.72
CA CYS A 56 1.70 -4.34 12.64
C CYS A 56 1.56 -5.36 11.50
N THR A 57 2.09 -5.06 10.33
CA THR A 57 2.11 -5.98 9.20
C THR A 57 3.05 -7.15 9.46
N SER A 58 4.20 -6.91 10.11
CA SER A 58 5.10 -7.99 10.54
C SER A 58 4.38 -8.98 11.45
N LEU A 59 3.55 -8.50 12.40
CA LEU A 59 2.72 -9.36 13.24
C LEU A 59 1.80 -10.25 12.39
N VAL A 60 1.08 -9.69 11.41
CA VAL A 60 0.18 -10.49 10.56
C VAL A 60 0.96 -11.53 9.75
N LEU A 61 2.12 -11.17 9.22
CA LEU A 61 2.99 -12.10 8.49
C LEU A 61 3.51 -13.24 9.38
N GLU A 62 3.77 -12.98 10.66
CA GLU A 62 4.07 -14.02 11.65
C GLU A 62 2.84 -14.91 11.92
N GLN A 63 1.63 -14.34 12.06
CA GLN A 63 0.40 -15.11 12.23
C GLN A 63 0.15 -16.06 11.05
N LEU A 64 0.47 -15.61 9.83
CA LEU A 64 0.37 -16.42 8.61
C LEU A 64 1.53 -17.43 8.46
N GLY A 65 2.59 -17.33 9.26
CA GLY A 65 3.75 -18.23 9.20
C GLY A 65 4.76 -17.90 8.09
N ILE A 66 4.73 -16.68 7.55
CA ILE A 66 5.50 -16.26 6.36
C ILE A 66 6.75 -15.46 6.76
N SER A 67 6.80 -14.97 8.00
CA SER A 67 7.84 -14.06 8.50
C SER A 67 9.28 -14.57 8.33
N LYS A 68 9.53 -15.86 8.56
CA LYS A 68 10.90 -16.42 8.53
C LYS A 68 11.61 -16.20 7.19
N LYS A 69 10.92 -16.43 6.07
CA LYS A 69 11.50 -16.22 4.74
C LYS A 69 11.80 -14.75 4.47
N LEU A 70 10.93 -13.86 4.96
CA LEU A 70 11.17 -12.42 4.86
C LEU A 70 12.35 -11.97 5.75
N GLU A 71 12.50 -12.55 6.94
CA GLU A 71 13.64 -12.27 7.83
C GLU A 71 14.99 -12.71 7.24
N GLU A 72 15.00 -13.77 6.43
CA GLU A 72 16.22 -14.22 5.75
C GLU A 72 16.72 -13.20 4.72
N ILE A 73 15.86 -12.36 4.16
CA ILE A 73 16.22 -11.41 3.09
C ILE A 73 16.20 -9.94 3.52
N ALA A 74 15.35 -9.59 4.50
CA ALA A 74 15.02 -8.21 4.84
C ALA A 74 15.68 -7.80 6.15
N ILE A 75 16.34 -6.65 6.10
CA ILE A 75 17.12 -6.08 7.19
C ILE A 75 16.22 -5.15 8.00
N PRO A 76 16.23 -5.25 9.35
CA PRO A 76 15.62 -4.27 10.22
C PRO A 76 16.14 -2.86 9.95
N LEU A 77 15.24 -1.92 9.71
CA LEU A 77 15.61 -0.51 9.58
C LEU A 77 15.86 0.10 10.95
N LYS A 78 16.96 0.83 11.07
CA LYS A 78 17.41 1.42 12.34
C LYS A 78 17.49 2.93 12.26
N THR A 79 18.13 3.42 11.20
CA THR A 79 18.47 4.83 11.03
C THR A 79 17.77 5.42 9.83
N ARG A 80 17.23 6.62 10.00
CA ARG A 80 16.74 7.44 8.90
C ARG A 80 17.51 8.74 8.83
N GLU A 81 18.05 9.02 7.66
CA GLU A 81 18.85 10.20 7.38
C GLU A 81 18.14 11.12 6.39
N HIS A 82 18.30 12.41 6.59
CA HIS A 82 17.68 13.46 5.79
C HIS A 82 18.77 14.38 5.24
N TRP A 83 18.86 14.43 3.91
CA TRP A 83 19.93 15.06 3.16
C TRP A 83 19.40 16.23 2.32
N ALA A 84 20.00 17.41 2.44
CA ALA A 84 19.77 18.48 1.47
C ALA A 84 20.59 18.18 0.21
N GLY A 85 19.95 18.19 -0.96
CA GLY A 85 20.61 17.89 -2.24
C GLY A 85 21.71 18.89 -2.63
N HIS A 86 21.52 20.15 -2.22
CA HIS A 86 22.47 21.25 -2.41
C HIS A 86 22.78 21.90 -1.06
N GLY A 87 23.92 21.53 -0.51
CA GLY A 87 24.54 22.10 0.66
C GLY A 87 25.26 23.42 0.39
N LYS A 88 25.89 23.98 1.42
CA LYS A 88 26.55 25.30 1.34
C LYS A 88 27.68 25.35 0.30
N ASP A 89 28.34 24.21 0.09
CA ASP A 89 29.48 24.06 -0.82
C ASP A 89 29.06 23.38 -2.15
N GLY A 90 27.75 23.28 -2.43
CA GLY A 90 27.21 22.58 -3.60
C GLY A 90 27.23 21.05 -3.50
N LYS A 91 27.61 20.48 -2.36
CA LYS A 91 27.56 19.03 -2.05
C LYS A 91 26.30 18.68 -1.28
N ALA A 92 25.87 17.41 -1.27
CA ALA A 92 24.75 17.00 -0.44
C ALA A 92 25.11 17.07 1.06
N ASP A 93 24.27 17.72 1.87
CA ASP A 93 24.50 17.96 3.30
C ASP A 93 23.51 17.16 4.16
N LEU A 94 24.01 16.32 5.07
CA LEU A 94 23.19 15.66 6.09
C LEU A 94 22.74 16.70 7.12
N PHE A 95 21.44 16.94 7.23
CA PHE A 95 20.90 17.89 8.21
C PHE A 95 20.19 17.22 9.38
N CYS A 96 19.77 15.96 9.24
CA CYS A 96 19.17 15.20 10.34
C CYS A 96 19.43 13.71 10.18
N SER A 97 19.96 13.07 11.22
CA SER A 97 20.01 11.62 11.38
C SER A 97 19.21 11.24 12.62
N SER A 98 18.39 10.19 12.53
CA SER A 98 17.41 9.85 13.56
C SER A 98 17.25 8.32 13.67
N ASP A 99 17.03 7.86 14.90
CA ASP A 99 16.86 6.45 15.30
C ASP A 99 15.38 6.10 15.52
N GLU A 100 14.45 6.80 14.86
CA GLU A 100 13.01 6.65 15.11
C GLU A 100 12.47 5.27 14.72
N LEU A 101 13.05 4.65 13.69
CA LEU A 101 12.69 3.30 13.26
C LEU A 101 13.22 2.25 14.23
N TRP A 102 14.42 2.47 14.78
CA TRP A 102 14.95 1.65 15.87
C TRP A 102 14.09 1.74 17.13
N ARG A 103 13.69 2.95 17.53
CA ARG A 103 12.79 3.16 18.68
C ARG A 103 11.42 2.53 18.45
N LEU A 104 10.90 2.58 17.21
CA LEU A 104 9.69 1.87 16.84
C LEU A 104 9.86 0.36 17.03
N TYR A 105 11.01 -0.19 16.59
CA TYR A 105 11.32 -1.61 16.80
C TYR A 105 11.37 -1.95 18.30
N GLN A 106 12.08 -1.17 19.11
CA GLN A 106 12.13 -1.38 20.56
C GLN A 106 10.74 -1.36 21.20
N LYS A 107 9.85 -0.46 20.76
CA LYS A 107 8.49 -0.36 21.31
C LYS A 107 7.57 -1.49 20.85
N ALA A 108 7.56 -1.78 19.55
CA ALA A 108 6.66 -2.77 18.95
C ALA A 108 7.20 -4.21 19.05
N GLN A 109 8.47 -4.37 19.43
CA GLN A 109 9.20 -5.63 19.48
C GLN A 109 9.22 -6.38 18.13
N ARG A 110 8.96 -5.65 17.04
CA ARG A 110 9.02 -6.07 15.63
C ARG A 110 9.55 -4.92 14.77
N PRO A 111 10.50 -5.16 13.85
CA PRO A 111 11.13 -4.05 13.13
C PRO A 111 10.32 -3.64 11.92
N ALA A 112 10.44 -2.37 11.55
CA ALA A 112 10.07 -1.92 10.22
C ALA A 112 11.11 -2.40 9.18
N ARG A 113 10.65 -2.74 7.98
CA ARG A 113 11.52 -3.28 6.90
C ARG A 113 11.11 -2.70 5.54
N PHE A 114 12.08 -2.40 4.69
CA PHE A 114 11.84 -2.17 3.27
C PHE A 114 12.24 -3.43 2.50
N VAL A 115 11.27 -4.04 1.83
CA VAL A 115 11.46 -5.29 1.10
C VAL A 115 11.13 -5.07 -0.36
N ASP A 116 11.89 -5.73 -1.22
CA ASP A 116 11.50 -5.92 -2.61
C ASP A 116 10.08 -6.53 -2.70
N ARG A 117 9.23 -5.92 -3.53
CA ARG A 117 7.85 -6.37 -3.73
C ARG A 117 7.80 -7.77 -4.32
N PHE A 118 8.72 -8.12 -5.22
CA PHE A 118 8.75 -9.45 -5.82
C PHE A 118 8.98 -10.53 -4.76
N ARG A 119 9.98 -10.37 -3.90
CA ARG A 119 10.25 -11.29 -2.78
C ARG A 119 9.13 -11.29 -1.75
N PHE A 120 8.51 -10.15 -1.48
CA PHE A 120 7.36 -10.08 -0.58
C PHE A 120 6.16 -10.90 -1.09
N LEU A 121 5.79 -10.71 -2.36
CA LEU A 121 4.71 -11.46 -2.99
C LEU A 121 5.07 -12.94 -3.16
N SER A 122 6.34 -13.25 -3.44
CA SER A 122 6.83 -14.64 -3.51
C SER A 122 6.66 -15.33 -2.16
N GLY A 123 7.02 -14.66 -1.06
CA GLY A 123 6.80 -15.19 0.30
C GLY A 123 5.32 -15.46 0.60
N LEU A 124 4.42 -14.53 0.22
CA LEU A 124 2.97 -14.73 0.35
C LEU A 124 2.47 -15.90 -0.50
N TYR A 125 2.89 -15.98 -1.76
CA TYR A 125 2.51 -17.07 -2.66
C TYR A 125 3.01 -18.41 -2.14
N GLU A 126 4.26 -18.50 -1.73
CA GLU A 126 4.87 -19.72 -1.19
C GLU A 126 4.21 -20.16 0.12
N GLY A 127 3.69 -19.24 0.93
CA GLY A 127 2.96 -19.53 2.16
C GLY A 127 1.65 -20.28 1.97
N ILE A 128 1.06 -20.22 0.77
CA ILE A 128 -0.18 -20.93 0.42
C ILE A 128 0.10 -22.43 0.32
N GLU A 129 -0.62 -23.29 1.01
CA GLU A 129 -0.37 -24.73 0.99
C GLU A 129 -0.89 -25.37 -0.31
N ASP A 130 -2.14 -25.08 -0.69
CA ASP A 130 -2.74 -25.60 -1.92
C ASP A 130 -2.60 -24.63 -3.11
N LYS A 131 -1.51 -24.79 -3.86
CA LYS A 131 -1.25 -24.02 -5.08
C LYS A 131 -2.28 -24.25 -6.19
N SER A 132 -3.05 -25.34 -6.16
CA SER A 132 -4.08 -25.62 -7.17
C SER A 132 -5.25 -24.65 -7.12
N LYS A 133 -5.41 -23.93 -6.00
CA LYS A 133 -6.41 -22.86 -5.82
C LYS A 133 -6.02 -21.56 -6.50
N ILE A 134 -4.79 -21.44 -6.99
CA ILE A 134 -4.28 -20.22 -7.64
C ILE A 134 -4.29 -20.42 -9.15
N ARG A 135 -5.13 -19.65 -9.84
CA ARG A 135 -5.28 -19.67 -11.29
C ARG A 135 -4.68 -18.40 -11.86
N THR A 136 -3.48 -18.53 -12.41
CA THR A 136 -2.78 -17.45 -13.14
C THR A 136 -3.29 -17.35 -14.56
N ARG A 137 -3.09 -16.18 -15.19
CA ARG A 137 -3.58 -15.86 -16.54
C ARG A 137 -5.09 -16.00 -16.69
N GLU A 138 -5.80 -15.70 -15.60
CA GLU A 138 -7.26 -15.72 -15.51
C GLU A 138 -7.73 -14.33 -15.08
N GLY A 139 -7.94 -13.45 -16.07
CA GLY A 139 -8.48 -12.12 -15.84
C GLY A 139 -10.00 -12.17 -15.78
N ILE A 140 -10.63 -11.63 -14.73
CA ILE A 140 -12.09 -11.46 -14.71
C ILE A 140 -12.53 -10.57 -15.89
N VAL A 141 -13.67 -10.88 -16.49
CA VAL A 141 -14.31 -10.03 -17.51
C VAL A 141 -15.72 -9.60 -17.12
N SER A 142 -16.42 -10.43 -16.35
CA SER A 142 -17.78 -10.16 -15.86
C SER A 142 -18.11 -11.06 -14.69
N PHE A 143 -19.10 -10.68 -13.90
CA PHE A 143 -19.72 -11.58 -12.92
C PHE A 143 -21.25 -11.38 -12.90
N THR A 144 -21.95 -12.41 -12.43
CA THR A 144 -23.38 -12.33 -12.10
C THR A 144 -23.57 -12.74 -10.64
N GLU A 145 -24.43 -12.01 -9.95
CA GLU A 145 -24.77 -12.23 -8.54
C GLU A 145 -26.19 -12.80 -8.44
N SER A 146 -26.40 -13.68 -7.47
CA SER A 146 -27.71 -14.20 -7.08
C SER A 146 -27.87 -14.16 -5.56
N GLU A 147 -29.04 -14.51 -5.05
CA GLU A 147 -29.26 -14.65 -3.60
C GLU A 147 -28.36 -15.71 -2.95
N HIS A 148 -27.85 -16.68 -3.72
CA HIS A 148 -27.13 -17.84 -3.19
C HIS A 148 -25.64 -17.88 -3.52
N GLY A 149 -25.16 -17.03 -4.43
CA GLY A 149 -23.77 -17.04 -4.84
C GLY A 149 -23.45 -16.08 -5.96
N VAL A 150 -22.23 -16.20 -6.46
CA VAL A 150 -21.67 -15.40 -7.55
C VAL A 150 -21.05 -16.33 -8.58
N THR A 151 -21.17 -15.95 -9.85
CA THR A 151 -20.55 -16.63 -10.98
C THR A 151 -19.64 -15.65 -11.70
N VAL A 152 -18.36 -15.98 -11.79
CA VAL A 152 -17.32 -15.15 -12.42
C VAL A 152 -16.93 -15.77 -13.74
N ARG A 153 -16.85 -14.96 -14.79
CA ARG A 153 -16.30 -15.34 -16.10
C ARG A 153 -14.95 -14.68 -16.32
N THR A 154 -14.03 -15.41 -16.94
CA THR A 154 -12.68 -14.92 -17.24
C THR A 154 -12.46 -14.69 -18.73
N ASP A 155 -11.36 -14.00 -19.06
CA ASP A 155 -10.91 -13.73 -20.43
C ASP A 155 -10.51 -15.00 -21.20
N GLN A 156 -10.22 -16.10 -20.47
CA GLN A 156 -10.02 -17.44 -21.04
C GLN A 156 -11.33 -18.18 -21.35
N GLY A 157 -12.47 -17.59 -21.01
CA GLY A 157 -13.79 -18.22 -21.16
C GLY A 157 -14.15 -19.19 -20.04
N ASN A 158 -13.33 -19.31 -19.00
CA ASN A 158 -13.61 -20.16 -17.84
C ASN A 158 -14.63 -19.50 -16.92
N THR A 159 -15.38 -20.34 -16.21
CA THR A 159 -16.41 -19.92 -15.26
C THR A 159 -16.11 -20.48 -13.89
N TYR A 160 -16.23 -19.63 -12.87
CA TYR A 160 -15.99 -19.97 -11.48
C TYR A 160 -17.20 -19.60 -10.63
N GLU A 161 -17.69 -20.56 -9.85
CA GLU A 161 -18.79 -20.35 -8.90
C GLU A 161 -18.26 -20.30 -7.46
N GLY A 162 -18.90 -19.45 -6.66
CA GLY A 162 -18.60 -19.27 -5.25
C GLY A 162 -19.73 -18.57 -4.50
N SER A 163 -19.60 -18.49 -3.18
CA SER A 163 -20.57 -17.86 -2.28
C SER A 163 -20.42 -16.34 -2.23
N ILE A 164 -19.20 -15.83 -2.39
CA ILE A 164 -18.88 -14.40 -2.49
C ILE A 164 -17.73 -14.14 -3.47
N LEU A 165 -17.65 -12.92 -3.98
CA LEU A 165 -16.54 -12.40 -4.78
C LEU A 165 -15.84 -11.27 -4.02
N VAL A 166 -14.52 -11.38 -3.86
CA VAL A 166 -13.67 -10.34 -3.30
C VAL A 166 -12.76 -9.77 -4.39
N GLY A 167 -13.05 -8.53 -4.82
CA GLY A 167 -12.23 -7.79 -5.77
C GLY A 167 -11.00 -7.18 -5.09
N ALA A 168 -9.84 -7.77 -5.32
CA ALA A 168 -8.53 -7.36 -4.82
C ALA A 168 -7.56 -7.01 -5.98
N ASP A 169 -8.12 -6.60 -7.12
CA ASP A 169 -7.48 -6.41 -8.43
C ASP A 169 -6.92 -4.99 -8.67
N GLY A 170 -6.82 -4.22 -7.58
CA GLY A 170 -6.02 -3.02 -7.49
C GLY A 170 -6.60 -1.78 -8.18
N VAL A 171 -5.73 -0.81 -8.47
CA VAL A 171 -6.14 0.55 -8.89
C VAL A 171 -7.00 0.51 -10.15
N HIS A 172 -6.68 -0.35 -11.12
CA HIS A 172 -7.47 -0.57 -12.34
C HIS A 172 -8.41 -1.79 -12.22
N SER A 173 -9.05 -1.93 -11.05
CA SER A 173 -9.98 -3.03 -10.75
C SER A 173 -11.08 -3.17 -11.81
N GLU A 174 -11.10 -4.35 -12.44
CA GLU A 174 -12.16 -4.75 -13.36
C GLU A 174 -13.42 -5.11 -12.56
N THR A 175 -13.26 -5.69 -11.37
CA THR A 175 -14.38 -5.97 -10.46
C THR A 175 -15.13 -4.69 -10.11
N ARG A 176 -14.42 -3.59 -9.83
CA ARG A 176 -15.01 -2.27 -9.59
C ARG A 176 -15.70 -1.72 -10.83
N ARG A 177 -15.14 -1.91 -12.02
CA ARG A 177 -15.76 -1.48 -13.28
C ARG A 177 -17.08 -2.21 -13.52
N GLN A 178 -17.13 -3.53 -13.31
CA GLN A 178 -18.35 -4.33 -13.42
C GLN A 178 -19.41 -3.89 -12.40
N LEU A 179 -19.03 -3.58 -11.15
CA LEU A 179 -19.94 -3.00 -10.15
C LEU A 179 -20.48 -1.63 -10.56
N ALA A 180 -19.70 -0.84 -11.29
CA ALA A 180 -20.15 0.45 -11.80
C ALA A 180 -21.20 0.28 -12.90
N LEU A 181 -20.99 -0.68 -13.81
CA LEU A 181 -21.95 -0.99 -14.88
C LEU A 181 -23.26 -1.51 -14.32
N SER A 182 -23.22 -2.40 -13.31
CA SER A 182 -24.43 -2.95 -12.70
C SER A 182 -25.26 -1.91 -11.94
N SER A 183 -24.66 -0.78 -11.53
CA SER A 183 -25.36 0.29 -10.80
C SER A 183 -25.71 1.49 -11.69
N GLU A 184 -25.55 1.40 -13.01
CA GLU A 184 -25.73 2.54 -13.93
C GLU A 184 -27.17 3.07 -13.91
N ASP A 185 -28.15 2.17 -13.96
CA ASP A 185 -29.58 2.54 -13.97
C ASP A 185 -30.10 2.93 -12.58
N GLU A 186 -29.65 2.22 -11.52
CA GLU A 186 -30.15 2.41 -10.15
C GLU A 186 -29.51 3.61 -9.44
N ASP A 187 -28.21 3.82 -9.63
CA ASP A 187 -27.45 4.92 -9.02
C ASP A 187 -26.36 5.43 -10.00
N PRO A 188 -26.74 6.27 -10.98
CA PRO A 188 -25.82 6.81 -11.98
C PRO A 188 -24.64 7.57 -11.35
N LYS A 189 -24.87 8.21 -10.19
CA LYS A 189 -23.83 8.95 -9.47
C LYS A 189 -22.78 8.01 -8.91
N ARG A 190 -23.20 6.91 -8.27
CA ARG A 190 -22.29 5.86 -7.80
C ARG A 190 -21.56 5.21 -8.96
N SER A 191 -22.25 4.87 -10.04
CA SER A 191 -21.65 4.30 -11.25
C SER A 191 -20.50 5.17 -11.76
N LYS A 192 -20.75 6.47 -11.92
CA LYS A 192 -19.71 7.43 -12.36
C LYS A 192 -18.51 7.49 -11.41
N ILE A 193 -18.73 7.42 -10.09
CA ILE A 193 -17.64 7.42 -9.10
C ILE A 193 -16.81 6.15 -9.18
N LEU A 194 -17.45 4.97 -9.27
CA LEU A 194 -16.76 3.68 -9.37
C LEU A 194 -15.96 3.57 -10.68
N SER A 195 -16.54 4.02 -11.80
CA SER A 195 -15.91 4.05 -13.13
C SER A 195 -14.74 5.02 -13.19
N LYS A 196 -14.89 6.24 -12.63
CA LYS A 196 -13.79 7.20 -12.57
C LYS A 196 -12.67 6.71 -11.65
N GLY A 197 -13.00 6.00 -10.57
CA GLY A 197 -12.03 5.34 -9.70
C GLY A 197 -11.08 6.32 -9.02
N PHE A 198 -9.82 6.29 -9.44
CA PHE A 198 -8.72 7.02 -8.82
C PHE A 198 -8.28 8.21 -9.69
N ARG A 199 -7.63 9.20 -9.09
CA ARG A 199 -7.09 10.36 -9.82
C ARG A 199 -5.62 10.52 -9.51
N GLN A 200 -4.86 11.08 -10.44
CA GLN A 200 -3.53 11.59 -10.14
C GLN A 200 -3.69 12.98 -9.49
N GLY A 201 -2.85 13.32 -8.50
CA GLY A 201 -2.91 14.61 -7.79
C GLY A 201 -3.82 14.64 -6.55
N ALA A 202 -3.29 15.23 -5.47
CA ALA A 202 -4.00 15.44 -4.21
C ALA A 202 -4.97 16.62 -4.30
N LEU A 203 -6.20 16.40 -3.86
CA LEU A 203 -6.98 17.52 -3.31
C LEU A 203 -6.49 17.74 -1.88
N GLY A 204 -5.60 18.72 -1.72
CA GLY A 204 -5.27 19.30 -0.43
C GLY A 204 -6.44 20.12 0.11
N ALA A 205 -7.50 19.46 0.60
CA ALA A 205 -8.44 20.11 1.49
C ALA A 205 -7.92 19.99 2.93
N VAL A 206 -6.92 20.82 3.28
CA VAL A 206 -6.59 21.08 4.69
C VAL A 206 -7.48 22.23 5.16
N GLY A 207 -8.70 21.89 5.56
CA GLY A 207 -9.45 22.77 6.46
C GLY A 207 -8.65 22.89 7.75
N SER A 208 -8.35 24.12 8.17
CA SER A 208 -7.71 24.45 9.44
C SER A 208 -8.47 23.79 10.61
N GLY A 209 -7.95 22.66 11.11
CA GLY A 209 -8.65 21.92 12.15
C GLY A 209 -8.11 20.52 12.47
N VAL A 210 -6.82 20.23 12.24
CA VAL A 210 -6.18 19.09 12.94
C VAL A 210 -5.75 19.61 14.32
N SER A 211 -6.71 19.74 15.23
CA SER A 211 -6.41 19.96 16.64
C SER A 211 -5.65 18.73 17.18
N LEU A 212 -4.62 18.97 17.99
CA LEU A 212 -3.83 18.00 18.75
C LEU A 212 -4.67 17.10 19.71
N ASP A 213 -6.00 17.14 19.64
CA ASP A 213 -6.91 16.38 20.52
C ASP A 213 -6.96 14.87 20.22
N PHE A 214 -6.41 14.43 19.07
CA PHE A 214 -6.38 13.01 18.70
C PHE A 214 -5.56 12.15 19.68
N ALA A 215 -4.55 12.76 20.32
CA ALA A 215 -3.65 12.08 21.25
C ALA A 215 -4.29 11.80 22.64
N ARG A 216 -5.45 12.39 22.97
CA ARG A 216 -6.02 12.28 24.33
C ARG A 216 -7.24 11.37 24.49
N ARG A 217 -8.04 11.09 23.44
CA ARG A 217 -9.39 10.50 23.66
C ARG A 217 -9.87 9.36 22.75
N GLY A 218 -9.08 8.86 21.81
CA GLY A 218 -9.32 7.55 21.17
C GLY A 218 -10.69 7.34 20.48
N ARG A 219 -11.40 8.39 20.07
CA ARG A 219 -12.66 8.28 19.30
C ARG A 219 -12.68 9.28 18.15
N ALA A 220 -12.96 8.79 16.94
CA ALA A 220 -13.14 9.62 15.75
C ALA A 220 -14.60 10.08 15.65
N HIS A 221 -14.84 11.37 15.50
CA HIS A 221 -16.06 11.91 14.91
C HIS A 221 -15.67 12.68 13.66
N ALA A 222 -16.33 12.38 12.54
CA ALA A 222 -16.20 13.14 11.30
C ALA A 222 -17.26 14.24 11.32
N PRO A 223 -16.90 15.53 11.15
CA PRO A 223 -17.88 16.53 10.78
C PRO A 223 -17.99 16.53 9.25
N PHE A 224 -19.16 16.19 8.74
CA PHE A 224 -19.59 16.57 7.40
C PHE A 224 -20.99 17.12 7.54
N GLU A 225 -21.11 18.45 7.48
CA GLU A 225 -22.29 19.14 6.94
C GLU A 225 -21.89 20.60 6.66
N ASP A 226 -22.28 21.05 5.45
CA ASP A 226 -22.35 22.41 4.90
C ASP A 226 -21.11 23.16 4.34
N GLY A 227 -21.16 23.38 3.01
CA GLY A 227 -20.83 24.64 2.31
C GLY A 227 -19.35 25.00 2.02
N PRO A 228 -18.98 25.41 0.78
CA PRO A 228 -17.59 25.69 0.44
C PRO A 228 -17.21 27.13 0.81
N THR A 229 -16.18 27.28 1.62
CA THR A 229 -15.24 28.41 1.50
C THR A 229 -13.90 27.82 1.06
N GLU A 230 -13.65 27.84 -0.24
CA GLU A 230 -12.40 27.39 -0.83
C GLU A 230 -11.26 28.35 -0.50
N PHE A 231 -10.43 27.97 0.47
CA PHE A 231 -9.02 28.34 0.48
C PHE A 231 -8.21 27.13 0.01
N VAL A 232 -7.90 27.09 -1.29
CA VAL A 232 -7.01 26.08 -1.88
C VAL A 232 -5.57 26.41 -1.46
N LEU A 233 -5.15 25.91 -0.31
CA LEU A 233 -3.77 25.97 0.14
C LEU A 233 -3.09 24.63 -0.16
N THR A 234 -2.12 24.70 -1.09
CA THR A 234 -1.14 23.69 -1.54
C THR A 234 -1.49 22.89 -2.80
N TRP A 235 -0.83 23.29 -3.90
CA TRP A 235 -0.55 22.47 -5.07
C TRP A 235 0.67 21.57 -4.81
N SER A 236 0.78 20.50 -5.60
CA SER A 236 1.83 19.45 -5.68
C SER A 236 1.65 18.23 -4.75
N ALA A 237 0.94 17.24 -5.29
CA ALA A 237 1.18 15.85 -4.93
C ALA A 237 2.34 15.31 -5.76
N ILE A 238 2.88 14.15 -5.36
CA ILE A 238 3.76 13.36 -6.18
C ILE A 238 2.85 12.76 -7.22
N ASP A 239 3.12 13.11 -8.47
CA ASP A 239 2.33 12.64 -9.58
C ASP A 239 3.09 11.56 -10.35
N ILE A 240 4.41 11.51 -10.26
CA ILE A 240 5.22 10.45 -10.87
C ILE A 240 6.20 9.90 -9.83
N CYS A 241 6.28 8.58 -9.76
CA CYS A 241 7.26 7.87 -8.94
C CYS A 241 8.09 6.93 -9.83
N LEU A 242 9.39 7.16 -9.87
CA LEU A 242 10.37 6.20 -10.41
C LEU A 242 10.87 5.35 -9.26
N THR A 243 10.62 4.05 -9.29
CA THR A 243 11.16 3.09 -8.32
C THR A 243 12.14 2.17 -9.02
N ALA A 244 13.23 1.84 -8.34
CA ALA A 244 14.24 0.97 -8.89
C ALA A 244 15.00 0.21 -7.81
N MET A 245 15.73 -0.80 -8.26
CA MET A 245 16.58 -1.62 -7.41
C MET A 245 17.93 -1.81 -8.08
N SER A 246 18.98 -1.68 -7.29
CA SER A 246 20.37 -1.89 -7.72
C SER A 246 21.11 -2.74 -6.67
N PRO A 247 22.26 -3.36 -7.00
CA PRO A 247 23.18 -3.87 -6.00
C PRO A 247 23.60 -2.74 -5.05
N ASN A 248 23.73 -3.05 -3.76
CA ASN A 248 24.22 -2.09 -2.76
C ASN A 248 25.75 -2.06 -2.73
N HIS A 249 26.39 -1.73 -3.84
CA HIS A 249 27.84 -1.51 -3.93
C HIS A 249 28.19 -0.68 -5.16
N PHE A 250 29.31 0.04 -5.09
CA PHE A 250 29.82 0.77 -6.24
C PHE A 250 30.22 -0.18 -7.37
N ALA A 251 30.03 0.25 -8.62
CA ALA A 251 30.31 -0.56 -9.80
C ALA A 251 31.81 -0.93 -9.91
N ASP A 252 32.68 -0.02 -9.47
CA ASP A 252 34.13 -0.13 -9.46
C ASP A 252 34.70 -0.76 -8.19
N ASP A 253 33.91 -0.88 -7.12
CA ASP A 253 34.30 -1.52 -5.86
C ASP A 253 33.12 -2.30 -5.23
N PRO A 254 33.02 -3.62 -5.50
CA PRO A 254 31.97 -4.48 -4.96
C PRO A 254 31.96 -4.62 -3.43
N ASN A 255 33.04 -4.26 -2.73
CA ASN A 255 33.12 -4.36 -1.28
C ASN A 255 32.71 -3.06 -0.58
N ARG A 256 32.59 -1.95 -1.31
CA ARG A 256 32.16 -0.67 -0.78
C ARG A 256 30.66 -0.50 -1.02
N PRO A 257 29.81 -0.59 0.02
CA PRO A 257 28.38 -0.38 -0.15
C PRO A 257 28.07 1.09 -0.43
N TYR A 258 26.98 1.35 -1.16
CA TYR A 258 26.44 2.70 -1.30
C TYR A 258 25.88 3.19 0.03
N LEU A 259 25.13 2.33 0.72
CA LEU A 259 24.45 2.66 1.97
C LEU A 259 24.61 1.54 2.99
N ALA A 260 24.86 1.88 4.26
CA ALA A 260 24.95 0.88 5.31
C ALA A 260 23.61 0.14 5.48
N GLU A 261 23.67 -1.16 5.75
CA GLU A 261 22.49 -1.99 5.98
C GLU A 261 21.61 -1.44 7.11
N GLY A 262 20.29 -1.41 6.89
CA GLY A 262 19.32 -0.87 7.85
C GLY A 262 19.21 0.65 7.88
N VAL A 263 19.87 1.36 6.95
CA VAL A 263 19.74 2.82 6.78
C VAL A 263 18.77 3.16 5.66
N VAL A 264 18.00 4.24 5.86
CA VAL A 264 17.15 4.89 4.86
C VAL A 264 17.61 6.33 4.70
N ASN A 265 17.88 6.76 3.47
CA ASN A 265 18.15 8.16 3.14
C ASN A 265 16.93 8.76 2.47
N ASN A 266 16.50 9.91 2.96
CA ASN A 266 15.62 10.84 2.26
C ASN A 266 16.46 12.02 1.79
N SER A 267 16.42 12.38 0.51
CA SER A 267 17.11 13.57 0.00
C SER A 267 16.16 14.54 -0.68
N TYR A 268 16.42 15.83 -0.51
CA TYR A 268 15.51 16.90 -0.92
C TYR A 268 16.19 17.86 -1.90
N HIS A 269 15.68 17.97 -3.13
CA HIS A 269 16.31 18.68 -4.25
C HIS A 269 15.45 19.85 -4.72
N GLU A 270 15.53 20.98 -4.01
CA GLU A 270 14.71 22.18 -4.26
C GLU A 270 14.93 22.81 -5.65
N LYS A 271 16.15 22.68 -6.22
CA LYS A 271 16.46 23.26 -7.54
C LYS A 271 15.88 22.42 -8.68
N GLU A 272 15.98 21.10 -8.55
CA GLU A 272 15.47 20.12 -9.50
C GLU A 272 13.97 19.85 -9.31
N GLY A 273 13.40 20.26 -8.17
CA GLY A 273 11.99 20.10 -7.87
C GLY A 273 11.59 18.65 -7.60
N LEU A 274 12.47 17.84 -7.01
CA LEU A 274 12.22 16.42 -6.74
C LEU A 274 12.68 15.97 -5.36
N GLY A 275 12.12 14.85 -4.90
CA GLY A 275 12.54 14.15 -3.69
C GLY A 275 13.12 12.78 -4.05
N THR A 276 14.05 12.26 -3.26
CA THR A 276 14.51 10.88 -3.41
C THR A 276 14.50 10.12 -2.10
N ILE A 277 14.34 8.80 -2.19
CA ILE A 277 14.59 7.86 -1.10
C ILE A 277 15.56 6.79 -1.59
N SER A 278 16.55 6.43 -0.79
CA SER A 278 17.30 5.18 -0.95
C SER A 278 17.33 4.40 0.35
N CYS A 279 17.33 3.07 0.26
CA CYS A 279 17.24 2.19 1.42
C CYS A 279 18.02 0.90 1.20
N ALA A 280 18.85 0.56 2.18
CA ALA A 280 19.53 -0.73 2.26
C ALA A 280 18.78 -1.68 3.23
N GLY A 281 17.50 -1.90 2.93
CA GLY A 281 16.59 -2.74 3.73
C GLY A 281 16.53 -4.20 3.28
N THR A 282 17.20 -4.55 2.18
CA THR A 282 17.25 -5.92 1.65
C THR A 282 18.72 -6.30 1.43
N ARG A 283 19.12 -7.50 1.86
CA ARG A 283 20.53 -7.90 1.87
C ARG A 283 21.16 -7.79 0.48
N GLY A 284 22.27 -7.04 0.40
CA GLY A 284 23.03 -6.79 -0.83
C GLY A 284 22.32 -5.91 -1.87
N GLN A 285 21.15 -5.35 -1.56
CA GLN A 285 20.34 -4.56 -2.50
C GLN A 285 20.07 -3.16 -1.98
N LEU A 286 20.17 -2.18 -2.88
CA LEU A 286 19.76 -0.82 -2.68
C LEU A 286 18.44 -0.60 -3.41
N ILE A 287 17.41 -0.36 -2.63
CA ILE A 287 16.11 0.10 -3.11
C ILE A 287 16.17 1.61 -3.22
N TRP A 288 15.69 2.19 -4.31
CA TRP A 288 15.60 3.64 -4.41
C TRP A 288 14.39 4.10 -5.20
N SER A 289 13.90 5.28 -4.84
CA SER A 289 12.73 5.91 -5.44
C SER A 289 12.99 7.40 -5.67
N VAL A 290 12.43 7.93 -6.74
CA VAL A 290 12.44 9.36 -7.06
C VAL A 290 11.01 9.82 -7.21
N TYR A 291 10.69 10.89 -6.51
CA TYR A 291 9.38 11.47 -6.37
C TYR A 291 9.34 12.79 -7.13
N ILE A 292 8.51 12.83 -8.17
CA ILE A 292 8.47 13.92 -9.13
C ILE A 292 7.06 14.54 -9.04
N PRO A 293 6.95 15.79 -8.55
CA PRO A 293 5.71 16.54 -8.61
C PRO A 293 5.45 16.98 -10.06
N VAL A 294 4.19 17.03 -10.50
CA VAL A 294 3.85 17.68 -11.77
C VAL A 294 2.78 18.74 -11.55
N GLU A 295 2.75 19.77 -12.40
CA GLU A 295 1.82 20.88 -12.23
C GLU A 295 0.36 20.46 -12.49
N HIS A 296 0.16 19.52 -13.41
CA HIS A 296 -1.16 19.07 -13.84
C HIS A 296 -1.24 17.55 -13.93
N SER A 297 -2.12 16.98 -13.13
CA SER A 297 -2.46 15.57 -13.24
C SER A 297 -3.43 15.33 -14.40
N VAL A 298 -3.15 14.30 -15.20
CA VAL A 298 -4.03 13.88 -16.30
C VAL A 298 -4.64 12.54 -15.92
N TYR A 299 -5.94 12.39 -16.14
CA TYR A 299 -6.63 11.10 -15.95
C TYR A 299 -7.25 10.63 -17.28
N PRO A 300 -7.02 9.35 -17.69
CA PRO A 300 -6.11 8.38 -17.07
C PRO A 300 -4.64 8.83 -17.13
N GLY A 301 -3.86 8.42 -16.14
CA GLY A 301 -2.44 8.77 -16.06
C GLY A 301 -1.65 8.23 -17.26
N ARG A 302 -0.62 8.97 -17.67
CA ARG A 302 0.32 8.53 -18.71
C ARG A 302 1.01 7.22 -18.28
N ARG A 303 1.17 6.30 -19.23
CA ARG A 303 2.05 5.14 -19.05
C ARG A 303 3.48 5.51 -19.43
N TYR A 304 4.43 5.19 -18.57
CA TYR A 304 5.85 5.44 -18.80
C TYR A 304 6.51 4.16 -19.28
N GLY A 305 7.34 4.29 -20.32
CA GLY A 305 8.16 3.21 -20.87
C GLY A 305 9.61 3.30 -20.43
N GLN A 306 10.42 2.36 -20.91
CA GLN A 306 11.86 2.34 -20.65
C GLN A 306 12.56 3.61 -21.16
N GLU A 307 12.15 4.13 -22.33
CA GLU A 307 12.69 5.37 -22.89
C GLU A 307 12.47 6.59 -21.98
N ASP A 308 11.34 6.66 -21.28
CA ASP A 308 11.06 7.73 -20.31
C ASP A 308 12.03 7.68 -19.11
N ILE A 309 12.32 6.46 -18.64
CA ILE A 309 13.26 6.25 -17.53
C ILE A 309 14.66 6.66 -17.97
N GLU A 310 15.09 6.26 -19.17
CA GLU A 310 16.40 6.61 -19.71
C GLU A 310 16.55 8.12 -19.93
N ALA A 311 15.52 8.79 -20.46
CA ALA A 311 15.50 10.24 -20.59
C ALA A 311 15.61 10.93 -19.23
N PHE A 312 14.84 10.47 -18.24
CA PHE A 312 14.88 11.00 -16.88
C PHE A 312 16.27 10.84 -16.24
N VAL A 313 16.88 9.66 -16.35
CA VAL A 313 18.21 9.39 -15.78
C VAL A 313 19.30 10.19 -16.51
N LYS A 314 19.19 10.40 -17.82
CA LYS A 314 20.12 11.24 -18.57
C LYS A 314 20.11 12.68 -18.07
N GLU A 315 18.93 13.22 -17.77
CA GLU A 315 18.75 14.58 -17.27
C GLU A 315 19.14 14.70 -15.78
N ASN A 316 18.66 13.78 -14.95
CA ASN A 316 18.73 13.86 -13.49
C ASN A 316 19.79 12.93 -12.87
N GLY A 317 20.65 12.31 -13.66
CA GLY A 317 21.66 11.37 -13.18
C GLY A 317 22.68 11.99 -12.21
N HIS A 318 22.80 13.32 -12.19
CA HIS A 318 23.65 14.07 -11.27
C HIS A 318 23.05 14.21 -9.86
N VAL A 319 21.75 14.03 -9.70
CA VAL A 319 21.01 14.17 -8.43
C VAL A 319 21.50 13.16 -7.40
N LYS A 320 21.88 13.67 -6.22
CA LYS A 320 22.51 12.92 -5.14
C LYS A 320 21.51 12.35 -4.14
N PHE A 321 21.71 11.10 -3.69
CA PHE A 321 20.95 10.55 -2.54
C PHE A 321 21.59 10.96 -1.21
N CYS A 322 22.92 11.05 -1.18
CA CYS A 322 23.74 11.55 -0.08
C CYS A 322 25.07 12.08 -0.65
N ALA A 323 26.06 12.35 0.19
CA ALA A 323 27.37 12.85 -0.24
C ALA A 323 28.07 11.94 -1.27
N ASP A 324 27.84 10.62 -1.21
CA ASP A 324 28.71 9.65 -1.88
C ASP A 324 28.24 9.19 -3.27
N TYR A 325 26.94 9.22 -3.58
CA TYR A 325 26.42 8.64 -4.83
C TYR A 325 25.15 9.33 -5.36
N SER A 326 24.96 9.24 -6.68
CA SER A 326 23.82 9.81 -7.41
C SER A 326 22.89 8.77 -8.04
N ILE A 327 21.77 9.25 -8.61
CA ILE A 327 20.88 8.46 -9.48
C ILE A 327 21.68 7.77 -10.59
N GLY A 328 22.55 8.51 -11.28
CA GLY A 328 23.36 7.96 -12.36
C GLY A 328 24.33 6.87 -11.89
N ASP A 329 24.87 6.99 -10.67
CA ASP A 329 25.77 5.96 -10.11
C ASP A 329 25.03 4.65 -9.86
N VAL A 330 23.88 4.72 -9.18
CA VAL A 330 23.10 3.50 -8.84
C VAL A 330 22.39 2.91 -10.05
N TYR A 331 22.06 3.72 -11.07
CA TYR A 331 21.37 3.25 -12.26
C TYR A 331 22.27 2.41 -13.20
N LYS A 332 23.60 2.60 -13.17
CA LYS A 332 24.56 1.83 -14.00
C LYS A 332 24.38 0.32 -13.89
N ASN A 333 24.06 -0.17 -12.68
CA ASN A 333 23.86 -1.59 -12.39
C ASN A 333 22.42 -1.89 -11.96
N VAL A 334 21.44 -1.16 -12.49
CA VAL A 334 20.03 -1.35 -12.12
C VAL A 334 19.57 -2.77 -12.48
N ILE A 335 18.93 -3.44 -11.51
CA ILE A 335 18.33 -4.77 -11.68
C ILE A 335 16.96 -4.63 -12.36
N GLY A 336 16.20 -3.61 -11.98
CA GLY A 336 14.91 -3.28 -12.57
C GLY A 336 14.46 -1.89 -12.12
N ALA A 337 13.80 -1.17 -13.02
CA ALA A 337 13.27 0.16 -12.79
C ALA A 337 11.86 0.27 -13.39
N ASN A 338 11.03 1.08 -12.76
CA ASN A 338 9.65 1.28 -13.17
C ASN A 338 9.16 2.67 -12.78
N MET A 339 8.50 3.36 -13.72
CA MET A 339 7.99 4.71 -13.53
C MET A 339 6.47 4.71 -13.64
N ILE A 340 5.78 5.26 -12.63
CA ILE A 340 4.31 5.20 -12.52
C ILE A 340 3.74 6.59 -12.24
N ALA A 341 2.65 6.92 -12.95
CA ALA A 341 1.72 7.98 -12.56
C ALA A 341 1.00 7.59 -11.25
N MET A 342 1.23 8.35 -10.20
CA MET A 342 0.71 8.08 -8.86
C MET A 342 -0.77 8.45 -8.76
N GLU A 343 -1.62 7.44 -8.89
CA GLU A 343 -3.04 7.55 -8.63
C GLU A 343 -3.33 7.44 -7.12
N GLU A 344 -4.32 8.20 -6.65
CA GLU A 344 -4.81 8.15 -5.28
C GLU A 344 -6.30 8.50 -5.18
N ASN A 345 -6.96 7.94 -4.17
CA ASN A 345 -8.33 8.26 -3.77
C ASN A 345 -8.72 7.35 -2.59
N VAL A 346 -9.79 7.70 -1.90
CA VAL A 346 -10.58 6.75 -1.12
C VAL A 346 -12.01 6.83 -1.64
N LEU A 347 -12.55 5.72 -2.15
CA LEU A 347 -13.89 5.74 -2.74
C LEU A 347 -14.92 6.16 -1.68
N PRO A 348 -15.68 7.25 -1.93
CA PRO A 348 -16.67 7.74 -0.98
C PRO A 348 -17.91 6.85 -0.94
N THR A 349 -18.17 6.09 -2.00
CA THR A 349 -19.29 5.17 -2.15
C THR A 349 -19.10 3.89 -1.33
N LYS A 350 -20.15 3.05 -1.31
CA LYS A 350 -20.09 1.70 -0.73
C LYS A 350 -19.07 0.83 -1.45
N TRP A 351 -18.33 0.04 -0.67
CA TRP A 351 -17.26 -0.84 -1.16
C TRP A 351 -17.74 -2.26 -1.50
N HIS A 352 -19.05 -2.50 -1.49
CA HIS A 352 -19.68 -3.77 -1.83
C HIS A 352 -20.92 -3.54 -2.70
N SER A 353 -21.37 -4.56 -3.44
CA SER A 353 -22.56 -4.46 -4.31
C SER A 353 -23.82 -4.09 -3.53
N GLY A 354 -23.92 -4.54 -2.28
CA GLY A 354 -25.20 -4.66 -1.57
C GLY A 354 -25.70 -6.10 -1.58
N GLY A 355 -24.96 -6.99 -2.26
CA GLY A 355 -25.12 -8.43 -2.22
C GLY A 355 -23.86 -9.14 -1.73
N ARG A 356 -23.32 -10.02 -2.57
CA ARG A 356 -22.23 -10.99 -2.33
C ARG A 356 -20.89 -10.57 -2.93
N VAL A 357 -20.75 -9.34 -3.43
CA VAL A 357 -19.47 -8.80 -3.96
C VAL A 357 -18.93 -7.70 -3.07
N VAL A 358 -17.64 -7.77 -2.71
CA VAL A 358 -16.93 -6.74 -1.92
C VAL A 358 -15.56 -6.44 -2.51
N LEU A 359 -15.11 -5.19 -2.39
CA LEU A 359 -13.80 -4.71 -2.86
C LEU A 359 -12.85 -4.43 -1.69
N VAL A 360 -11.55 -4.70 -1.88
CA VAL A 360 -10.50 -4.50 -0.85
C VAL A 360 -9.21 -3.90 -1.41
N GLY A 361 -8.43 -3.27 -0.55
CA GLY A 361 -7.12 -2.69 -0.86
C GLY A 361 -7.18 -1.60 -1.92
N ASP A 362 -6.18 -1.60 -2.81
CA ASP A 362 -6.04 -0.64 -3.92
C ASP A 362 -7.26 -0.58 -4.86
N ALA A 363 -8.23 -1.50 -4.77
CA ALA A 363 -9.49 -1.42 -5.53
C ALA A 363 -10.44 -0.33 -5.00
N VAL A 364 -10.34 0.05 -3.71
CA VAL A 364 -11.23 1.00 -3.03
C VAL A 364 -10.52 2.18 -2.37
N HIS A 365 -9.24 2.03 -2.01
CA HIS A 365 -8.44 3.14 -1.53
C HIS A 365 -7.00 2.99 -1.98
N LYS A 366 -6.42 4.09 -2.43
CA LYS A 366 -5.04 4.19 -2.86
C LYS A 366 -4.46 5.47 -2.29
N ALA A 367 -3.31 5.34 -1.64
CA ALA A 367 -2.50 6.47 -1.21
C ALA A 367 -1.23 6.55 -2.05
N THR A 368 -0.64 7.74 -2.10
CA THR A 368 0.70 7.96 -2.64
C THR A 368 1.76 7.12 -1.89
N ALA A 369 2.84 6.79 -2.57
CA ALA A 369 3.81 5.78 -2.12
C ALA A 369 4.80 6.30 -1.05
N ASN A 370 4.85 7.61 -0.84
CA ASN A 370 5.80 8.28 0.05
C ASN A 370 5.78 7.74 1.49
N LEU A 371 4.60 7.55 2.07
CA LEU A 371 4.50 7.00 3.43
C LEU A 371 4.68 5.47 3.50
N GLY A 372 4.73 4.78 2.36
CA GLY A 372 4.81 3.32 2.31
C GLY A 372 3.59 2.59 2.89
N MET A 373 2.46 3.29 3.10
CA MET A 373 1.30 2.74 3.81
C MET A 373 0.37 1.87 2.96
N GLY A 374 0.43 1.95 1.62
CA GLY A 374 -0.53 1.26 0.74
C GLY A 374 -0.57 -0.26 0.95
N GLY A 375 0.60 -0.91 1.01
CA GLY A 375 0.68 -2.35 1.27
C GLY A 375 0.17 -2.75 2.65
N ASN A 376 0.48 -1.94 3.67
CA ASN A 376 -0.01 -2.16 5.04
C ASN A 376 -1.55 -2.06 5.08
N LEU A 377 -2.15 -1.05 4.43
CA LEU A 377 -3.60 -0.88 4.33
C LEU A 377 -4.30 -2.05 3.64
N CYS A 378 -3.69 -2.65 2.61
CA CYS A 378 -4.22 -3.84 1.95
C CYS A 378 -4.35 -5.04 2.92
N ILE A 379 -3.35 -5.24 3.79
CA ILE A 379 -3.34 -6.35 4.76
C ILE A 379 -4.32 -6.07 5.92
N ASP A 380 -4.38 -4.81 6.32
CA ASP A 380 -5.36 -4.22 7.24
C ASP A 380 -6.81 -4.54 6.82
N ASP A 381 -7.15 -4.35 5.54
CA ASP A 381 -8.47 -4.65 5.01
C ASP A 381 -8.79 -6.14 5.08
N VAL A 382 -7.85 -6.99 4.67
CA VAL A 382 -7.99 -8.45 4.71
C VAL A 382 -8.28 -8.90 6.13
N CYS A 383 -7.52 -8.41 7.11
CA CYS A 383 -7.75 -8.75 8.52
C CYS A 383 -9.16 -8.34 8.96
N ARG A 384 -9.62 -7.13 8.63
CA ARG A 384 -10.97 -6.66 9.00
C ARG A 384 -12.07 -7.52 8.37
N LEU A 385 -11.95 -7.81 7.08
CA LEU A 385 -12.92 -8.63 6.34
C LEU A 385 -12.97 -10.06 6.92
N VAL A 386 -11.82 -10.72 7.05
CA VAL A 386 -11.76 -12.11 7.54
C VAL A 386 -12.18 -12.20 9.01
N ASN A 387 -11.87 -11.20 9.83
CA ASN A 387 -12.34 -11.17 11.23
C ASN A 387 -13.86 -11.06 11.37
N GLY A 388 -14.57 -10.57 10.35
CA GLY A 388 -16.03 -10.62 10.29
C GLY A 388 -16.54 -11.94 9.69
N LEU A 389 -15.88 -12.45 8.64
CA LEU A 389 -16.30 -13.69 7.98
C LEU A 389 -16.15 -14.94 8.85
N VAL A 390 -15.01 -15.10 9.53
CA VAL A 390 -14.70 -16.31 10.31
C VAL A 390 -15.72 -16.59 11.42
N PRO A 391 -16.06 -15.66 12.33
CA PRO A 391 -17.07 -15.92 13.35
C PRO A 391 -18.45 -16.17 12.75
N MET A 392 -18.85 -15.41 11.73
CA MET A 392 -20.13 -15.61 11.04
C MET A 392 -20.23 -17.02 10.44
N LEU A 393 -19.18 -17.51 9.77
CA LEU A 393 -19.17 -18.84 9.16
C LEU A 393 -19.11 -20.00 10.17
N LYS A 394 -18.65 -19.73 11.41
CA LYS A 394 -18.76 -20.70 12.51
C LYS A 394 -20.21 -20.86 12.99
N GLU A 395 -21.01 -19.80 12.90
CA GLU A 395 -22.43 -19.80 13.30
C GLU A 395 -23.33 -20.29 12.16
N ASN A 396 -23.09 -19.82 10.94
CA ASN A 396 -23.85 -20.17 9.74
C ASN A 396 -22.93 -20.42 8.54
N GLN A 397 -22.81 -21.69 8.13
CA GLN A 397 -22.00 -22.09 6.97
C GLN A 397 -22.61 -21.69 5.62
N ALA A 398 -23.90 -21.32 5.59
CA ALA A 398 -24.61 -20.86 4.40
C ALA A 398 -25.25 -19.48 4.69
N PRO A 399 -24.44 -18.41 4.85
CA PRO A 399 -24.93 -17.11 5.26
C PRO A 399 -25.84 -16.49 4.20
N THR A 400 -26.87 -15.80 4.68
CA THR A 400 -27.75 -15.00 3.83
C THR A 400 -26.99 -13.81 3.26
N THR A 401 -27.53 -13.22 2.20
CA THR A 401 -26.99 -11.98 1.63
C THR A 401 -26.96 -10.85 2.68
N GLU A 402 -27.96 -10.76 3.54
CA GLU A 402 -28.04 -9.74 4.60
C GLU A 402 -26.91 -9.90 5.64
N GLU A 403 -26.63 -11.15 6.06
CA GLU A 403 -25.52 -11.45 6.98
C GLU A 403 -24.17 -11.05 6.37
N LEU A 404 -23.96 -11.35 5.08
CA LEU A 404 -22.75 -10.96 4.35
C LEU A 404 -22.61 -9.44 4.20
N VAL A 405 -23.69 -8.75 3.84
CA VAL A 405 -23.71 -7.29 3.69
C VAL A 405 -23.43 -6.60 5.03
N LYS A 406 -23.88 -7.18 6.15
CA LYS A 406 -23.52 -6.71 7.48
C LYS A 406 -22.01 -6.79 7.68
N VAL A 407 -21.39 -7.94 7.43
CA VAL A 407 -19.92 -8.10 7.52
C VAL A 407 -19.18 -7.10 6.63
N PHE A 408 -19.62 -6.92 5.37
CA PHE A 408 -19.00 -5.98 4.45
C PHE A 408 -19.13 -4.52 4.91
N SER A 409 -20.30 -4.15 5.43
CA SER A 409 -20.55 -2.81 5.97
C SER A 409 -19.71 -2.53 7.22
N GLU A 410 -19.51 -3.53 8.08
CA GLU A 410 -18.66 -3.41 9.26
C GLU A 410 -17.18 -3.28 8.90
N TYR A 411 -16.71 -4.06 7.92
CA TYR A 411 -15.38 -3.91 7.32
C TYR A 411 -15.16 -2.49 6.78
N GLU A 412 -16.05 -2.01 5.91
CA GLU A 412 -15.95 -0.68 5.30
C GLU A 412 -15.89 0.41 6.37
N ARG A 413 -16.81 0.36 7.35
CA ARG A 413 -16.90 1.32 8.45
C ARG A 413 -15.62 1.35 9.29
N ALA A 414 -14.96 0.21 9.49
CA ALA A 414 -13.73 0.12 10.24
C ALA A 414 -12.48 0.52 9.44
N ALA A 415 -12.47 0.30 8.13
CA ALA A 415 -11.31 0.54 7.26
C ALA A 415 -11.26 1.99 6.72
N LYS A 416 -12.40 2.54 6.28
CA LYS A 416 -12.49 3.83 5.57
C LYS A 416 -11.89 5.03 6.33
N PRO A 417 -12.12 5.23 7.65
CA PRO A 417 -11.52 6.36 8.37
C PRO A 417 -9.98 6.34 8.35
N ARG A 418 -9.39 5.16 8.46
CA ARG A 418 -7.95 4.97 8.46
C ARG A 418 -7.35 5.15 7.06
N ALA A 419 -8.02 4.63 6.03
CA ALA A 419 -7.63 4.88 4.64
C ALA A 419 -7.66 6.39 4.31
N LEU A 420 -8.70 7.12 4.76
CA LEU A 420 -8.80 8.57 4.59
C LEU A 420 -7.69 9.31 5.34
N PHE A 421 -7.38 8.91 6.58
CA PHE A 421 -6.28 9.49 7.34
C PHE A 421 -4.94 9.30 6.62
N VAL A 422 -4.64 8.07 6.17
CA VAL A 422 -3.42 7.79 5.42
C VAL A 422 -3.37 8.56 4.12
N ASN A 423 -4.46 8.63 3.35
CA ASN A 423 -4.49 9.37 2.09
C ASN A 423 -4.20 10.87 2.31
N LYS A 424 -4.86 11.51 3.28
CA LYS A 424 -4.59 12.92 3.65
C LYS A 424 -3.18 13.15 4.18
N ALA A 425 -2.69 12.26 5.05
CA ALA A 425 -1.33 12.33 5.57
C ALA A 425 -0.30 12.18 4.45
N SER A 426 -0.52 11.26 3.51
CA SER A 426 0.37 11.04 2.37
C SER A 426 0.47 12.29 1.51
N ALA A 427 -0.66 12.95 1.22
CA ALA A 427 -0.67 14.25 0.52
C ALA A 427 0.12 15.34 1.27
N PHE A 428 0.02 15.40 2.60
CA PHE A 428 0.83 16.32 3.40
C PHE A 428 2.32 15.98 3.31
N PHE A 429 2.73 14.76 3.66
CA PHE A 429 4.15 14.40 3.65
C PHE A 429 4.80 14.49 2.28
N CYS A 430 4.02 14.31 1.23
CA CYS A 430 4.45 14.49 -0.15
C CYS A 430 5.02 15.90 -0.40
N GLY A 431 4.28 16.96 -0.01
CA GLY A 431 4.75 18.34 -0.21
C GLY A 431 6.04 18.67 0.56
N PHE A 432 6.32 17.93 1.65
CA PHE A 432 7.61 17.97 2.34
C PHE A 432 8.71 17.22 1.59
N GLU A 433 8.42 16.02 1.08
CA GLU A 433 9.39 15.18 0.34
C GLU A 433 9.89 15.81 -0.95
N THR A 434 9.02 16.52 -1.66
CA THR A 434 9.38 17.24 -2.89
C THR A 434 9.84 18.68 -2.61
N MET A 435 9.78 19.14 -1.36
CA MET A 435 10.05 20.53 -0.92
C MET A 435 9.21 21.61 -1.62
N THR A 436 8.11 21.23 -2.24
CA THR A 436 7.24 22.12 -3.02
C THR A 436 6.23 22.86 -2.13
N ALA A 437 5.90 22.33 -0.96
CA ALA A 437 4.99 23.01 -0.04
C ALA A 437 5.67 24.16 0.71
N TRP A 438 4.93 25.25 0.95
CA TRP A 438 5.44 26.44 1.65
C TRP A 438 6.02 26.12 3.03
N TYR A 439 5.42 25.17 3.76
CA TYR A 439 5.86 24.78 5.10
C TYR A 439 7.12 23.91 5.06
N ALA A 440 7.45 23.26 3.94
CA ALA A 440 8.53 22.29 3.86
C ALA A 440 9.88 22.88 4.25
N LYS A 441 10.13 24.14 3.85
CA LYS A 441 11.36 24.89 4.20
C LYS A 441 11.46 25.15 5.69
N VAL A 442 10.36 25.55 6.33
CA VAL A 442 10.31 25.76 7.79
C VAL A 442 10.47 24.41 8.51
N THR A 443 9.74 23.38 8.07
CA THR A 443 9.83 22.03 8.62
C THR A 443 11.26 21.49 8.56
N LYS A 444 11.97 21.66 7.44
CA LYS A 444 13.37 21.26 7.26
C LYS A 444 14.31 21.91 8.28
N LEU A 445 14.09 23.19 8.63
CA LEU A 445 14.90 23.90 9.64
C LEU A 445 14.65 23.39 11.06
N ILE A 446 13.42 23.03 11.39
CA ILE A 446 13.04 22.54 12.73
C ILE A 446 13.25 21.04 12.89
N PHE A 447 13.25 20.26 11.80
CA PHE A 447 13.29 18.80 11.80
C PHE A 447 14.46 18.19 12.61
N PRO A 448 15.69 18.75 12.57
CA PRO A 448 16.81 18.26 13.37
C PRO A 448 16.56 18.36 14.88
N TRP A 449 15.79 19.35 15.30
CA TRP A 449 15.48 19.64 16.69
C TRP A 449 14.32 18.82 17.23
N ILE A 450 13.55 18.15 16.35
CA ILE A 450 12.48 17.24 16.76
C ILE A 450 13.12 15.95 17.27
N PRO A 451 12.89 15.55 18.54
CA PRO A 451 13.45 14.32 19.08
C PRO A 451 12.95 13.08 18.32
N SER A 452 13.80 12.06 18.19
CA SER A 452 13.44 10.80 17.50
C SER A 452 12.23 10.09 18.12
N SER A 453 11.98 10.26 19.43
CA SER A 453 10.78 9.74 20.09
C SER A 453 9.48 10.37 19.57
N VAL A 454 9.52 11.67 19.21
CA VAL A 454 8.40 12.38 18.61
C VAL A 454 8.24 11.97 17.14
N LYS A 455 9.34 11.85 16.39
CA LYS A 455 9.33 11.32 15.01
C LYS A 455 8.74 9.91 14.95
N MET A 456 9.13 9.05 15.90
CA MET A 456 8.60 7.68 16.04
C MET A 456 7.09 7.66 16.31
N MET A 457 6.56 8.67 17.01
CA MET A 457 5.13 8.75 17.32
C MET A 457 4.27 8.80 16.04
N VAL A 458 4.76 9.41 14.96
CA VAL A 458 4.09 9.42 13.65
C VAL A 458 3.88 7.99 13.15
N PHE A 459 4.92 7.16 13.17
CA PHE A 459 4.82 5.76 12.79
C PHE A 459 3.97 4.94 13.78
N SER A 460 4.04 5.23 15.08
CA SER A 460 3.17 4.59 16.09
C SER A 460 1.68 4.83 15.86
N ILE A 461 1.28 5.99 15.33
CA ILE A 461 -0.13 6.27 15.00
C ILE A 461 -0.61 5.32 13.89
N PHE A 462 0.23 5.11 12.88
CA PHE A 462 -0.06 4.13 11.85
C PHE A 462 -0.04 2.71 12.42
N ASP A 463 0.88 2.37 13.31
CA ASP A 463 0.99 1.02 13.87
C ASP A 463 -0.17 0.64 14.81
N GLY A 464 -0.51 1.51 15.78
CA GLY A 464 -1.38 1.17 16.90
C GLY A 464 -2.85 0.90 16.58
N ALA A 465 -3.35 1.35 15.43
CA ALA A 465 -4.73 1.14 14.99
C ALA A 465 -4.89 0.03 13.94
N ALA A 466 -3.81 -0.70 13.65
CA ALA A 466 -3.83 -1.79 12.69
C ALA A 466 -4.50 -3.05 13.31
N PRO A 467 -5.34 -3.76 12.53
CA PRO A 467 -5.95 -5.01 12.95
C PRO A 467 -4.93 -6.15 12.87
N ARG A 468 -5.29 -7.27 13.50
CA ARG A 468 -4.62 -8.56 13.38
C ARG A 468 -5.65 -9.63 13.05
N LEU A 469 -5.22 -10.83 12.65
CA LEU A 469 -6.13 -11.96 12.44
C LEU A 469 -6.59 -12.48 13.80
N SER A 470 -7.86 -12.29 14.15
CA SER A 470 -8.40 -12.53 15.49
C SER A 470 -8.50 -14.00 15.86
N TYR A 471 -8.63 -14.88 14.85
CA TYR A 471 -8.75 -16.33 14.99
C TYR A 471 -7.41 -17.05 15.03
N LEU A 472 -6.29 -16.33 14.86
CA LEU A 472 -4.93 -16.86 14.97
C LEU A 472 -4.27 -16.38 16.25
N PRO A 473 -3.39 -17.21 16.87
CA PRO A 473 -2.63 -16.78 18.04
C PRO A 473 -1.75 -15.57 17.71
N VAL A 474 -1.40 -14.80 18.74
CA VAL A 474 -0.40 -13.72 18.62
C VAL A 474 0.96 -14.31 18.93
N PRO A 475 1.89 -14.36 17.96
CA PRO A 475 3.23 -14.86 18.22
C PRO A 475 3.93 -13.98 19.25
N VAL A 476 4.71 -14.61 20.14
CA VAL A 476 5.53 -13.89 21.11
C VAL A 476 6.56 -13.08 20.34
N ALA A 477 6.54 -11.76 20.57
CA ALA A 477 7.47 -10.87 19.90
C ALA A 477 8.91 -11.20 20.33
N LYS A 478 9.83 -11.29 19.37
CA LYS A 478 11.26 -11.51 19.62
C LYS A 478 12.02 -10.27 19.17
N PHE A 479 12.35 -9.40 20.13
CA PHE A 479 13.33 -8.36 19.85
C PHE A 479 14.72 -8.99 19.75
N GLN A 480 15.35 -8.85 18.59
CA GLN A 480 16.71 -9.28 18.31
C GLN A 480 17.51 -8.00 18.08
N GLY A 481 17.95 -7.37 19.17
CA GLY A 481 18.54 -6.05 19.11
C GLY A 481 19.50 -5.76 20.23
#